data_AF-A0A8J7ZNM4-F1
#
_entry.id   AF-A0A8J7ZNM4-F1
#
_cell.length_a   1.000
_cell.length_b   1.000
_cell.length_c   1.000
_cell.angle_alpha   90.00
_cell.angle_beta   90.00
_cell.angle_gamma   90.00
#
_symmetry.space_group_name_H-M   'P 1'
#
loop_
_entity.id
_entity.type
_entity.pdbx_description
1 polymer ?
#
loop_
_entity_poly.entity_id
_entity_poly.type
_entity_poly.pdbx_seq_one_letter_code
_entity_poly.pdbx_strand_id
1 'polypeptide(L)'
;MTDSRDRVLITSYRHDAHKMTGHPHDAAPETIAGMPVNQPVPQGADGDAAALSRPTGQPEQTVDTHATPYRLSLLEGESRDEAQAATRDDETAVRELLTETDPEAMHRAWLDSDVAAAFNESVYYPYTSLKYHTLLVAALLANYRDGHEFADLQLVVDPADELVPHRTVYAGERFALRIDAKTDGRPGARLGRRPWRSWASTWSRLTAQPLDTDNDKIEMVLDTNLRRIGAWSTALQYIEDYEKRFEQ
;
A
#
# COMPACT_ATOMS: atom_id res chain seq x y z
N MET A 1 21.41 -17.60 7.26
CA MET A 1 21.10 -18.02 5.88
C MET A 1 19.60 -17.82 5.72
N THR A 2 19.19 -16.68 5.19
CA THR A 2 17.79 -16.35 4.90
C THR A 2 17.24 -17.37 3.91
N ASP A 3 16.08 -17.98 4.20
CA ASP A 3 15.46 -18.98 3.32
C ASP A 3 15.23 -18.35 1.93
N SER A 4 15.27 -19.16 0.86
CA SER A 4 14.89 -18.71 -0.48
C SER A 4 13.47 -18.16 -0.50
N ARG A 5 12.62 -18.57 0.45
CA ARG A 5 11.28 -18.03 0.65
C ARG A 5 11.32 -16.59 1.17
N ASP A 6 12.05 -16.36 2.25
CA ASP A 6 12.20 -15.05 2.88
C ASP A 6 12.84 -14.03 1.93
N ARG A 7 13.83 -14.48 1.13
CA ARG A 7 14.49 -13.61 0.14
C ARG A 7 13.52 -13.06 -0.91
N VAL A 8 12.52 -13.85 -1.31
CA VAL A 8 11.52 -13.42 -2.29
C VAL A 8 10.58 -12.38 -1.68
N LEU A 9 10.20 -12.51 -0.41
CA LEU A 9 9.39 -11.51 0.30
C LEU A 9 10.16 -10.19 0.47
N ILE A 10 11.44 -10.25 0.87
CA ILE A 10 12.31 -9.07 0.92
C ILE A 10 12.40 -8.39 -0.45
N THR A 11 12.44 -9.17 -1.54
CA THR A 11 12.45 -8.62 -2.90
C THR A 11 11.19 -7.84 -3.21
N SER A 12 10.00 -8.30 -2.79
CA SER A 12 8.76 -7.52 -2.95
C SER A 12 8.79 -6.19 -2.22
N TYR A 13 9.45 -6.07 -1.08
CA TYR A 13 9.58 -4.78 -0.40
C TYR A 13 10.59 -3.83 -1.05
N ARG A 14 11.55 -4.35 -1.81
CA ARG A 14 12.59 -3.54 -2.47
C ARG A 14 12.31 -3.22 -3.94
N HIS A 15 11.34 -3.87 -4.57
CA HIS A 15 11.14 -3.78 -6.03
C HIS A 15 10.95 -2.33 -6.50
N ASP A 16 9.99 -1.61 -5.93
CA ASP A 16 9.66 -0.25 -6.38
C ASP A 16 10.33 0.84 -5.54
N ALA A 17 11.25 0.48 -4.65
CA ALA A 17 11.92 1.43 -3.75
C ALA A 17 12.73 2.50 -4.48
N HIS A 18 13.10 2.26 -5.75
CA HIS A 18 13.76 3.25 -6.58
C HIS A 18 12.95 4.54 -6.76
N LYS A 19 11.61 4.47 -6.64
CA LYS A 19 10.72 5.64 -6.71
C LYS A 19 10.95 6.65 -5.58
N MET A 20 11.47 6.20 -4.43
CA MET A 20 11.81 7.09 -3.31
C MET A 20 13.07 7.93 -3.56
N THR A 21 13.82 7.66 -4.64
CA THR A 21 14.97 8.49 -5.03
C THR A 21 14.57 9.75 -5.78
N GLY A 22 13.30 9.86 -6.17
CA GLY A 22 12.75 10.94 -6.98
C GLY A 22 13.32 11.05 -8.41
N HIS A 23 14.14 10.09 -8.84
CA HIS A 23 14.66 10.03 -10.19
C HIS A 23 13.63 9.37 -11.12
N PRO A 24 13.51 9.83 -12.38
CA PRO A 24 12.71 9.13 -13.38
C PRO A 24 13.23 7.70 -13.58
N HIS A 25 12.32 6.80 -13.95
CA HIS A 25 12.59 5.36 -14.04
C HIS A 25 13.83 5.02 -14.90
N ASP A 26 14.08 5.75 -15.99
CA ASP A 26 15.22 5.51 -16.89
C ASP A 26 16.58 5.89 -16.31
N ALA A 27 16.59 6.65 -15.21
CA ALA A 27 17.78 7.04 -14.45
C ALA A 27 17.82 6.43 -13.04
N ALA A 28 16.90 5.50 -12.75
CA ALA A 28 16.78 4.88 -11.44
C ALA A 28 18.02 4.03 -11.12
N PRO A 29 18.61 4.16 -9.91
CA PRO A 29 19.76 3.36 -9.55
C PRO A 29 19.36 1.89 -9.37
N GLU A 30 20.19 0.96 -9.85
CA GLU A 30 20.00 -0.48 -9.64
C GLU A 30 20.15 -0.89 -8.16
N THR A 31 20.81 -0.04 -7.36
CA THR A 31 21.02 -0.25 -5.93
C THR A 31 20.78 1.01 -5.12
N ILE A 32 20.17 0.88 -3.94
CA ILE A 32 20.06 1.94 -2.94
C ILE A 32 20.65 1.42 -1.64
N ALA A 33 21.54 2.20 -1.01
CA ALA A 33 22.28 1.79 0.18
C ALA A 33 22.97 0.41 0.04
N GLY A 34 23.44 0.08 -1.17
CA GLY A 34 24.05 -1.21 -1.49
C GLY A 34 23.07 -2.38 -1.65
N MET A 35 21.77 -2.16 -1.48
CA MET A 35 20.72 -3.17 -1.68
C MET A 35 20.18 -3.10 -3.11
N PRO A 36 19.99 -4.25 -3.79
CA PRO A 36 19.36 -4.27 -5.11
C PRO A 36 17.89 -3.83 -5.01
N VAL A 37 17.49 -2.96 -5.93
CA VAL A 37 16.10 -2.50 -6.11
C VAL A 37 15.67 -2.79 -7.55
N ASN A 38 14.41 -2.47 -7.90
CA ASN A 38 13.84 -2.68 -9.23
C ASN A 38 13.94 -4.14 -9.74
N GLN A 39 13.88 -5.08 -8.80
CA GLN A 39 13.91 -6.50 -9.11
C GLN A 39 12.49 -6.99 -9.41
N PRO A 40 12.29 -7.84 -10.43
CA PRO A 40 10.97 -8.35 -10.77
C PRO A 40 10.40 -9.18 -9.61
N VAL A 41 9.12 -8.94 -9.30
CA VAL A 41 8.39 -9.73 -8.31
C VAL A 41 7.72 -10.93 -9.01
N PRO A 42 7.90 -12.16 -8.50
CA PRO A 42 7.37 -13.35 -9.16
C PRO A 42 5.83 -13.46 -9.06
N GLN A 43 5.27 -14.43 -9.79
CA GLN A 43 3.84 -14.79 -9.76
C GLN A 43 2.86 -13.67 -10.17
N GLY A 44 3.35 -12.60 -10.81
CA GLY A 44 2.51 -11.50 -11.29
C GLY A 44 1.99 -10.57 -10.19
N ALA A 45 2.45 -10.72 -8.94
CA ALA A 45 1.92 -9.97 -7.81
C ALA A 45 2.03 -8.44 -7.97
N ASP A 46 3.13 -7.95 -8.56
CA ASP A 46 3.30 -6.53 -8.88
C ASP A 46 2.25 -6.02 -9.89
N GLY A 47 2.06 -6.74 -11.01
CA GLY A 47 1.07 -6.39 -12.01
C GLY A 47 -0.37 -6.42 -11.48
N ASP A 48 -0.70 -7.41 -10.65
CA ASP A 48 -2.01 -7.52 -10.02
C ASP A 48 -2.25 -6.40 -9.00
N ALA A 49 -1.27 -6.08 -8.15
CA ALA A 49 -1.35 -4.97 -7.21
C ALA A 49 -1.53 -3.63 -7.94
N ALA A 50 -0.78 -3.43 -9.03
CA ALA A 50 -0.93 -2.25 -9.85
C ALA A 50 -2.34 -2.14 -10.44
N ALA A 51 -2.93 -3.25 -10.92
CA ALA A 51 -4.31 -3.26 -11.44
C ALA A 51 -5.39 -2.98 -10.36
N LEU A 52 -5.07 -3.12 -9.07
CA LEU A 52 -5.93 -2.68 -7.97
C LEU A 52 -5.96 -1.15 -7.83
N SER A 53 -4.89 -0.45 -8.21
CA SER A 53 -4.74 0.98 -7.92
C SER A 53 -4.87 1.86 -9.17
N ARG A 54 -4.41 1.39 -10.33
CA ARG A 54 -4.39 2.17 -11.58
C ARG A 54 -5.12 1.50 -12.75
N PRO A 55 -5.68 2.29 -13.69
CA PRO A 55 -6.27 1.78 -14.92
C PRO A 55 -5.32 0.91 -15.73
N THR A 56 -5.87 -0.07 -16.43
CA THR A 56 -5.14 -0.83 -17.46
C THR A 56 -5.01 0.00 -18.73
N GLY A 57 -3.88 -0.07 -19.42
CA GLY A 57 -3.67 0.59 -20.72
C GLY A 57 -2.58 1.65 -20.65
N GLN A 58 -2.56 2.55 -21.64
CA GLN A 58 -1.65 3.70 -21.62
C GLN A 58 -2.07 4.65 -20.49
N PRO A 59 -1.14 5.05 -19.61
CA PRO A 59 -1.47 5.97 -18.54
C PRO A 59 -1.76 7.36 -19.09
N GLU A 60 -2.85 7.95 -18.62
CA GLU A 60 -3.20 9.36 -18.83
C GLU A 60 -2.95 10.10 -17.53
N GLN A 61 -2.25 11.23 -17.60
CA GLN A 61 -1.94 12.05 -16.43
C GLN A 61 -3.24 12.60 -15.85
N THR A 62 -3.53 12.31 -14.58
CA THR A 62 -4.79 12.77 -13.97
C THR A 62 -4.72 14.19 -13.43
N VAL A 63 -3.50 14.73 -13.25
CA VAL A 63 -3.25 16.10 -12.79
C VAL A 63 -2.08 16.67 -13.58
N ASP A 64 -2.36 17.49 -14.60
CA ASP A 64 -1.37 17.99 -15.58
C ASP A 64 -0.20 18.76 -14.94
N THR A 65 -0.45 19.46 -13.82
CA THR A 65 0.56 20.26 -13.12
C THR A 65 1.40 19.45 -12.13
N HIS A 66 1.06 18.18 -11.90
CA HIS A 66 1.76 17.32 -10.94
C HIS A 66 2.61 16.28 -11.67
N ALA A 67 3.91 16.58 -11.81
CA ALA A 67 4.88 15.69 -12.43
C ALA A 67 5.92 15.16 -11.42
N THR A 68 5.69 15.37 -10.13
CA THR A 68 6.64 15.03 -9.07
C THR A 68 6.39 13.59 -8.58
N PRO A 69 7.42 12.92 -8.02
CA PRO A 69 7.30 11.59 -7.44
C PRO A 69 6.56 11.60 -6.09
N TYR A 70 6.31 12.78 -5.52
CA TYR A 70 5.55 12.93 -4.29
C TYR A 70 4.07 12.71 -4.53
N ARG A 71 3.42 12.10 -3.55
CA ARG A 71 1.98 11.86 -3.55
C ARG A 71 1.22 13.15 -3.24
N LEU A 72 0.06 13.33 -3.89
CA LEU A 72 -0.97 14.28 -3.48
C LEU A 72 -1.92 13.63 -2.46
N SER A 73 -2.14 14.30 -1.33
CA SER A 73 -3.17 13.94 -0.37
C SER A 73 -4.55 14.09 -0.99
N LEU A 74 -5.37 13.04 -0.94
CA LEU A 74 -6.77 13.16 -1.35
C LEU A 74 -7.59 13.95 -0.31
N LEU A 75 -7.13 13.96 0.96
CA LEU A 75 -7.80 14.67 2.05
C LEU A 75 -7.52 16.18 1.99
N GLU A 76 -6.27 16.57 1.78
CA GLU A 76 -5.82 17.97 1.88
C GLU A 76 -5.57 18.61 0.51
N GLY A 77 -5.38 17.80 -0.55
CA GLY A 77 -4.99 18.27 -1.88
C GLY A 77 -3.52 18.71 -1.98
N GLU A 78 -2.75 18.57 -0.90
CA GLU A 78 -1.35 18.98 -0.82
C GLU A 78 -0.42 17.78 -1.06
N SER A 79 0.74 18.02 -1.68
CA SER A 79 1.86 17.08 -1.68
C SER A 79 2.91 17.55 -0.69
N ARG A 80 3.77 16.64 -0.22
CA ARG A 80 5.00 17.04 0.46
C ARG A 80 5.74 18.04 -0.44
N ASP A 81 6.05 19.20 0.11
CA ASP A 81 6.74 20.28 -0.60
C ASP A 81 8.15 19.81 -0.96
N GLU A 82 8.56 19.92 -2.23
CA GLU A 82 9.87 19.44 -2.70
C GLU A 82 11.03 20.08 -1.91
N ALA A 83 10.83 21.30 -1.40
CA ALA A 83 11.80 22.01 -0.56
C ALA A 83 12.07 21.33 0.79
N GLN A 84 11.17 20.46 1.26
CA GLN A 84 11.31 19.68 2.50
C GLN A 84 11.70 18.23 2.25
N ALA A 85 11.74 17.77 0.99
CA ALA A 85 11.57 16.35 0.69
C ALA A 85 12.86 15.54 0.46
N ALA A 86 14.02 16.12 0.76
CA ALA A 86 15.29 15.42 0.82
C ALA A 86 16.05 15.81 2.09
N THR A 87 15.41 15.61 3.25
CA THR A 87 16.14 15.72 4.51
C THR A 87 17.09 14.55 4.66
N ARG A 88 18.19 14.73 5.40
CA ARG A 88 19.06 13.60 5.80
C ARG A 88 18.29 12.50 6.54
N ASP A 89 17.17 12.86 7.17
CA ASP A 89 16.32 11.94 7.89
C ASP A 89 15.56 11.02 6.93
N ASP A 90 15.05 11.53 5.79
CA ASP A 90 14.41 10.71 4.76
C ASP A 90 15.42 9.71 4.12
N GLU A 91 16.65 10.15 3.83
CA GLU A 91 17.70 9.24 3.31
C GLU A 91 18.06 8.13 4.31
N THR A 92 18.05 8.46 5.60
CA THR A 92 18.31 7.51 6.69
C THR A 92 17.15 6.53 6.82
N ALA A 93 15.91 7.02 6.81
CA ALA A 93 14.70 6.19 6.88
C ALA A 93 14.61 5.22 5.69
N VAL A 94 14.90 5.69 4.47
CA VAL A 94 14.95 4.82 3.28
C VAL A 94 16.07 3.77 3.42
N ARG A 95 17.24 4.15 3.93
CA ARG A 95 18.33 3.19 4.17
C ARG A 95 17.92 2.13 5.19
N GLU A 96 17.36 2.52 6.32
CA GLU A 96 16.91 1.60 7.36
C GLU A 96 15.86 0.62 6.81
N LEU A 97 14.84 1.15 6.11
CA LEU A 97 13.80 0.37 5.47
C LEU A 97 14.36 -0.67 4.50
N LEU A 98 15.37 -0.31 3.69
CA LEU A 98 15.92 -1.20 2.66
C LEU A 98 16.96 -2.16 3.20
N THR A 99 17.71 -1.80 4.25
CA THR A 99 18.78 -2.65 4.80
C THR A 99 18.28 -3.72 5.77
N GLU A 100 17.03 -3.64 6.24
CA GLU A 100 16.40 -4.72 7.00
C GLU A 100 16.45 -6.06 6.23
N THR A 101 16.74 -7.14 6.95
CA THR A 101 16.96 -8.49 6.39
C THR A 101 16.02 -9.54 6.96
N ASP A 102 15.33 -9.24 8.06
CA ASP A 102 14.23 -10.04 8.55
C ASP A 102 12.95 -9.65 7.80
N PRO A 103 12.29 -10.59 7.10
CA PRO A 103 11.14 -10.27 6.26
C PRO A 103 9.98 -9.70 7.10
N GLU A 104 9.72 -10.22 8.31
CA GLU A 104 8.62 -9.73 9.13
C GLU A 104 8.91 -8.34 9.72
N ALA A 105 10.14 -8.08 10.13
CA ALA A 105 10.57 -6.75 10.56
C ALA A 105 10.49 -5.74 9.41
N MET A 106 10.87 -6.14 8.20
CA MET A 106 10.73 -5.31 7.00
C MET A 106 9.25 -5.01 6.71
N HIS A 107 8.37 -6.01 6.84
CA HIS A 107 6.93 -5.82 6.69
C HIS A 107 6.38 -4.77 7.66
N ARG A 108 6.74 -4.87 8.95
CA ARG A 108 6.36 -3.89 9.97
C ARG A 108 6.92 -2.51 9.65
N ALA A 109 8.20 -2.42 9.29
CA ALA A 109 8.83 -1.16 8.90
C ALA A 109 8.12 -0.49 7.72
N TRP A 110 7.61 -1.26 6.75
CA TRP A 110 6.78 -0.73 5.65
C TRP A 110 5.40 -0.28 6.11
N LEU A 111 4.75 -0.99 7.04
CA LEU A 111 3.48 -0.58 7.64
C LEU A 111 3.60 0.76 8.38
N ASP A 112 4.75 1.04 8.99
CA ASP A 112 4.99 2.26 9.78
C ASP A 112 5.65 3.40 8.98
N SER A 113 5.96 3.18 7.69
CA SER A 113 6.81 4.10 6.93
C SER A 113 6.07 5.36 6.43
N ASP A 114 6.28 6.49 7.10
CA ASP A 114 5.85 7.80 6.61
C ASP A 114 6.60 8.23 5.34
N VAL A 115 7.88 7.87 5.24
CA VAL A 115 8.69 8.20 4.06
C VAL A 115 8.17 7.51 2.81
N ALA A 116 7.81 6.22 2.87
CA ALA A 116 7.23 5.53 1.72
C ALA A 116 5.82 6.02 1.37
N ALA A 117 5.02 6.45 2.37
CA ALA A 117 3.68 7.01 2.17
C ALA A 117 3.69 8.37 1.45
N ALA A 118 4.82 9.08 1.50
CA ALA A 118 5.01 10.37 0.83
C ALA A 118 5.16 10.26 -0.69
N PHE A 119 5.46 9.09 -1.24
CA PHE A 119 5.69 8.89 -2.67
C PHE A 119 4.47 8.27 -3.35
N ASN A 120 4.22 8.68 -4.59
CA ASN A 120 3.21 8.04 -5.42
C ASN A 120 3.71 6.71 -6.01
N GLU A 121 2.78 5.80 -6.33
CA GLU A 121 3.11 4.59 -7.09
C GLU A 121 3.50 4.96 -8.53
N SER A 122 2.83 5.97 -9.08
CA SER A 122 3.02 6.43 -10.46
C SER A 122 2.72 7.92 -10.55
N VAL A 123 3.60 8.67 -11.23
CA VAL A 123 3.44 10.11 -11.46
C VAL A 123 2.15 10.45 -12.23
N TYR A 124 1.65 9.51 -13.04
CA TYR A 124 0.37 9.67 -13.75
C TYR A 124 -0.86 9.61 -12.83
N TYR A 125 -0.71 9.02 -11.64
CA TYR A 125 -1.77 8.80 -10.66
C TYR A 125 -1.31 9.29 -9.27
N PRO A 126 -1.17 10.60 -9.07
CA PRO A 126 -0.47 11.19 -7.93
C PRO A 126 -1.15 10.94 -6.58
N TYR A 127 -2.41 10.48 -6.55
CA TYR A 127 -3.11 10.08 -5.32
C TYR A 127 -2.84 8.62 -4.90
N THR A 128 -2.08 7.86 -5.69
CA THR A 128 -1.63 6.50 -5.30
C THR A 128 -0.50 6.59 -4.28
N SER A 129 -0.24 5.51 -3.55
CA SER A 129 0.78 5.48 -2.49
C SER A 129 1.75 4.33 -2.74
N LEU A 130 3.05 4.64 -2.76
CA LEU A 130 4.11 3.64 -2.92
C LEU A 130 4.13 2.63 -1.77
N LYS A 131 3.92 3.12 -0.53
CA LYS A 131 3.76 2.26 0.65
C LYS A 131 2.70 1.20 0.43
N TYR A 132 1.48 1.63 0.08
CA TYR A 132 0.35 0.72 -0.04
C TYR A 132 0.40 -0.14 -1.29
N HIS A 133 0.97 0.34 -2.40
CA HIS A 133 1.31 -0.54 -3.53
C HIS A 133 2.23 -1.67 -3.08
N THR A 134 3.34 -1.33 -2.42
CA THR A 134 4.34 -2.32 -1.98
C THR A 134 3.76 -3.33 -0.99
N LEU A 135 2.93 -2.88 -0.04
CA LEU A 135 2.23 -3.76 0.90
C LEU A 135 1.23 -4.69 0.20
N LEU A 136 0.49 -4.19 -0.80
CA LEU A 136 -0.40 -5.02 -1.63
C LEU A 136 0.39 -6.07 -2.41
N VAL A 137 1.54 -5.71 -3.00
CA VAL A 137 2.42 -6.65 -3.70
C VAL A 137 2.87 -7.78 -2.77
N ALA A 138 3.35 -7.43 -1.56
CA ALA A 138 3.79 -8.42 -0.58
C ALA A 138 2.64 -9.35 -0.15
N ALA A 139 1.44 -8.82 0.06
CA ALA A 139 0.27 -9.60 0.47
C ALA A 139 -0.23 -10.54 -0.62
N LEU A 140 -0.28 -10.08 -1.87
CA LEU A 140 -0.61 -10.94 -3.01
C LEU A 140 0.44 -12.04 -3.17
N LEU A 141 1.73 -11.69 -3.14
CA LEU A 141 2.82 -12.65 -3.24
C LEU A 141 2.79 -13.70 -2.13
N ALA A 142 2.54 -13.30 -0.88
CA ALA A 142 2.43 -14.23 0.24
C ALA A 142 1.31 -15.25 0.02
N ASN A 143 0.12 -14.80 -0.40
CA ASN A 143 -1.00 -15.69 -0.70
C ASN A 143 -0.75 -16.59 -1.92
N TYR A 144 -0.14 -16.07 -2.98
CA TYR A 144 0.16 -16.85 -4.19
C TYR A 144 1.22 -17.93 -3.94
N ARG A 145 2.17 -17.67 -3.04
CA ARG A 145 3.16 -18.67 -2.61
C ARG A 145 2.54 -19.79 -1.77
N ASP A 146 1.43 -19.51 -1.09
CA ASP A 146 0.64 -20.50 -0.36
C ASP A 146 -0.37 -21.23 -1.27
N GLY A 147 -0.34 -20.96 -2.57
CA GLY A 147 -1.12 -21.66 -3.58
C GLY A 147 -2.53 -21.11 -3.80
N HIS A 148 -2.83 -19.92 -3.29
CA HIS A 148 -4.10 -19.25 -3.53
C HIS A 148 -4.07 -18.46 -4.84
N GLU A 149 -5.20 -18.41 -5.54
CA GLU A 149 -5.39 -17.52 -6.68
C GLU A 149 -6.01 -16.19 -6.22
N PHE A 150 -5.91 -15.14 -7.04
CA PHE A 150 -6.55 -13.85 -6.74
C PHE A 150 -8.04 -13.99 -6.40
N ALA A 151 -8.74 -14.91 -7.08
CA ALA A 151 -10.17 -15.13 -6.91
C ALA A 151 -10.56 -15.69 -5.53
N ASP A 152 -9.60 -16.24 -4.79
CA ASP A 152 -9.78 -16.76 -3.44
C ASP A 152 -9.70 -15.66 -2.39
N LEU A 153 -9.09 -14.52 -2.73
CA LEU A 153 -8.68 -13.51 -1.77
C LEU A 153 -9.82 -12.62 -1.31
N GLN A 154 -9.69 -12.18 -0.07
CA GLN A 154 -10.62 -11.33 0.65
C GLN A 154 -9.86 -10.22 1.34
N LEU A 155 -10.48 -9.04 1.41
CA LEU A 155 -10.14 -8.03 2.40
C LEU A 155 -10.72 -8.49 3.73
N VAL A 156 -9.89 -8.59 4.75
CA VAL A 156 -10.29 -9.01 6.10
C VAL A 156 -9.97 -7.88 7.07
N VAL A 157 -10.90 -7.64 7.99
CA VAL A 157 -10.77 -6.66 9.07
C VAL A 157 -10.34 -7.40 10.32
N ASP A 158 -9.15 -7.10 10.81
CA ASP A 158 -8.61 -7.62 12.06
C ASP A 158 -8.63 -6.52 13.15
N PRO A 159 -8.55 -6.88 14.44
CA PRO A 159 -8.27 -5.94 15.51
C PRO A 159 -6.95 -5.19 15.27
N ALA A 160 -6.85 -3.97 15.80
CA ALA A 160 -5.67 -3.12 15.64
C ALA A 160 -4.34 -3.78 16.05
N ASP A 161 -4.37 -4.65 17.06
CA ASP A 161 -3.19 -5.32 17.62
C ASP A 161 -2.83 -6.65 16.91
N GLU A 162 -3.61 -7.08 15.92
CA GLU A 162 -3.39 -8.33 15.20
C GLU A 162 -2.78 -8.09 13.82
N LEU A 163 -1.47 -8.32 13.73
CA LEU A 163 -0.71 -8.24 12.49
C LEU A 163 -0.36 -9.64 11.99
N VAL A 164 -0.77 -9.95 10.76
CA VAL A 164 -0.40 -11.18 10.05
C VAL A 164 0.77 -10.87 9.11
N PRO A 165 1.97 -11.45 9.34
CA PRO A 165 3.14 -11.17 8.52
C PRO A 165 2.87 -11.31 7.03
N HIS A 166 3.32 -10.32 6.28
CA HIS A 166 3.17 -10.14 4.83
C HIS A 166 1.75 -10.00 4.30
N ARG A 167 0.72 -10.31 5.08
CA ARG A 167 -0.69 -10.26 4.65
C ARG A 167 -1.41 -9.01 5.10
N THR A 168 -1.05 -8.44 6.26
CA THR A 168 -1.56 -7.14 6.71
C THR A 168 -1.07 -6.04 5.78
N VAL A 169 -2.00 -5.27 5.23
CA VAL A 169 -1.71 -4.17 4.28
C VAL A 169 -1.97 -2.79 4.88
N TYR A 170 -2.60 -2.73 6.05
CA TYR A 170 -2.81 -1.50 6.82
C TYR A 170 -2.95 -1.84 8.30
N ALA A 171 -2.38 -1.00 9.16
CA ALA A 171 -2.46 -1.08 10.61
C ALA A 171 -2.77 0.31 11.16
N GLY A 172 -3.96 0.48 11.72
CA GLY A 172 -4.40 1.69 12.41
C GLY A 172 -4.71 1.40 13.88
N GLU A 173 -5.08 2.42 14.64
CA GLU A 173 -5.36 2.28 16.08
C GLU A 173 -6.66 1.50 16.37
N ARG A 174 -7.58 1.45 15.40
CA ARG A 174 -8.92 0.84 15.56
C ARG A 174 -9.01 -0.55 14.98
N PHE A 175 -8.43 -0.74 13.81
CA PHE A 175 -8.45 -1.99 13.07
C PHE A 175 -7.19 -2.13 12.21
N ALA A 176 -6.88 -3.37 11.88
CA ALA A 176 -5.95 -3.70 10.82
C ALA A 176 -6.71 -4.26 9.63
N LEU A 177 -6.12 -4.15 8.43
CA LEU A 177 -6.66 -4.75 7.22
C LEU A 177 -5.62 -5.71 6.66
N ARG A 178 -6.04 -6.92 6.32
CA ARG A 178 -5.21 -7.90 5.63
C ARG A 178 -5.87 -8.42 4.35
N ILE A 179 -5.04 -8.95 3.45
CA ILE A 179 -5.47 -9.68 2.28
C ILE A 179 -5.20 -11.17 2.50
N ASP A 180 -6.25 -11.98 2.44
CA ASP A 180 -6.15 -13.41 2.74
C ASP A 180 -7.26 -14.23 2.07
N ALA A 181 -7.00 -15.51 1.81
CA ALA A 181 -8.02 -16.46 1.40
C ALA A 181 -9.00 -16.81 2.54
N LYS A 182 -8.54 -16.78 3.80
CA LYS A 182 -9.32 -17.14 4.98
C LYS A 182 -9.63 -15.93 5.84
N THR A 183 -10.88 -15.83 6.30
CA THR A 183 -11.27 -14.76 7.23
C THR A 183 -11.18 -15.17 8.69
N ASP A 184 -11.11 -16.47 8.99
CA ASP A 184 -11.04 -17.00 10.37
C ASP A 184 -12.14 -16.45 11.30
N GLY A 185 -13.33 -16.19 10.73
CA GLY A 185 -14.49 -15.65 11.45
C GLY A 185 -14.50 -14.12 11.56
N ARG A 186 -13.47 -13.43 11.08
CA ARG A 186 -13.38 -11.96 11.01
C ARG A 186 -14.29 -11.39 9.91
N PRO A 187 -14.71 -10.11 10.03
CA PRO A 187 -15.39 -9.44 8.94
C PRO A 187 -14.54 -9.41 7.66
N GLY A 188 -15.15 -9.67 6.51
CA GLY A 188 -14.39 -9.64 5.26
C GLY A 188 -15.26 -9.59 4.01
N ALA A 189 -14.60 -9.32 2.88
CA ALA A 189 -15.23 -9.25 1.57
C ALA A 189 -14.29 -9.72 0.46
N ARG A 190 -14.81 -10.52 -0.48
CA ARG A 190 -14.04 -10.99 -1.64
C ARG A 190 -13.60 -9.84 -2.55
N LEU A 191 -12.32 -9.88 -2.96
CA LEU A 191 -11.74 -8.89 -3.86
C LEU A 191 -12.39 -8.89 -5.24
N GLY A 192 -12.75 -10.08 -5.74
CA GLY A 192 -13.33 -10.28 -7.06
C GLY A 192 -12.68 -11.46 -7.77
N ARG A 193 -12.98 -11.65 -9.06
CA ARG A 193 -12.37 -12.74 -9.86
C ARG A 193 -11.01 -12.37 -10.46
N ARG A 194 -10.72 -11.07 -10.55
CA ARG A 194 -9.53 -10.49 -11.19
C ARG A 194 -9.19 -9.18 -10.48
N PRO A 195 -7.93 -8.74 -10.48
CA PRO A 195 -7.54 -7.47 -9.90
C PRO A 195 -8.16 -6.32 -10.70
N TRP A 196 -8.83 -5.43 -9.99
CA TRP A 196 -9.42 -4.19 -10.52
C TRP A 196 -9.52 -3.14 -9.42
N ARG A 197 -9.69 -1.89 -9.84
CA ARG A 197 -9.96 -0.71 -8.98
C ARG A 197 -11.35 -0.78 -8.34
N SER A 198 -11.52 -1.73 -7.44
CA SER A 198 -12.80 -2.12 -6.84
C SER A 198 -12.89 -1.87 -5.34
N TRP A 199 -12.04 -0.99 -4.77
CA TRP A 199 -12.01 -0.74 -3.33
C TRP A 199 -13.41 -0.44 -2.78
N ALA A 200 -14.08 0.59 -3.29
CA ALA A 200 -15.42 0.99 -2.87
C ALA A 200 -16.44 -0.17 -2.87
N SER A 201 -16.38 -1.03 -3.90
CA SER A 201 -17.24 -2.20 -4.00
C SER A 201 -16.89 -3.24 -2.94
N THR A 202 -15.62 -3.48 -2.67
CA THR A 202 -15.16 -4.44 -1.66
C THR A 202 -15.48 -3.95 -0.25
N TRP A 203 -15.15 -2.70 0.06
CA TRP A 203 -15.50 -2.04 1.32
C TRP A 203 -17.01 -2.09 1.60
N SER A 204 -17.82 -1.80 0.58
CA SER A 204 -19.28 -1.84 0.72
C SER A 204 -19.87 -3.22 0.97
N ARG A 205 -19.11 -4.28 0.68
CA ARG A 205 -19.52 -5.69 0.82
C ARG A 205 -18.97 -6.35 2.08
N LEU A 206 -18.25 -5.62 2.93
CA LEU A 206 -17.80 -6.14 4.22
C LEU A 206 -18.99 -6.67 5.03
N THR A 207 -18.82 -7.86 5.61
CA THR A 207 -19.87 -8.54 6.39
C THR A 207 -20.23 -7.82 7.69
N ALA A 208 -19.32 -6.98 8.20
CA ALA A 208 -19.57 -6.02 9.27
C ALA A 208 -18.71 -4.78 9.03
N GLN A 209 -19.20 -3.60 9.40
CA GLN A 209 -18.47 -2.34 9.23
C GLN A 209 -17.50 -2.13 10.41
N PRO A 210 -16.24 -1.78 10.15
CA PRO A 210 -15.26 -1.50 11.21
C PRO A 210 -15.43 -0.11 11.86
N LEU A 211 -16.35 0.71 11.34
CA LEU A 211 -16.57 2.09 11.73
C LEU A 211 -17.96 2.26 12.38
N ASP A 212 -18.05 3.03 13.46
CA ASP A 212 -19.27 3.45 14.15
C ASP A 212 -19.96 4.61 13.42
N THR A 213 -20.48 4.32 12.23
CA THR A 213 -21.12 5.32 11.37
C THR A 213 -22.46 5.83 11.92
N ASP A 214 -23.05 5.13 12.88
CA ASP A 214 -24.36 5.49 13.46
C ASP A 214 -24.23 6.55 14.54
N ASN A 215 -23.10 6.60 15.24
CA ASN A 215 -22.89 7.49 16.39
C ASN A 215 -21.73 8.47 16.21
N ASP A 216 -20.79 8.23 15.28
CA ASP A 216 -19.66 9.10 15.03
C ASP A 216 -19.72 9.72 13.61
N LYS A 217 -19.81 11.06 13.57
CA LYS A 217 -19.88 11.84 12.33
C LYS A 217 -18.56 11.83 11.55
N ILE A 218 -17.42 11.80 12.24
CA ILE A 218 -16.08 11.72 11.64
C ILE A 218 -15.98 10.37 10.92
N GLU A 219 -16.37 9.29 11.58
CA GLU A 219 -16.38 7.95 10.99
C GLU A 219 -17.39 7.80 9.84
N MET A 220 -18.57 8.38 9.97
CA MET A 220 -19.55 8.43 8.88
C MET A 220 -18.99 9.12 7.63
N VAL A 221 -18.21 10.19 7.79
CA VAL A 221 -17.56 10.89 6.66
C VAL A 221 -16.45 10.04 6.05
N LEU A 222 -15.62 9.40 6.88
CA LEU A 222 -14.61 8.44 6.43
C LEU A 222 -15.25 7.33 5.58
N ASP A 223 -16.24 6.63 6.11
CA ASP A 223 -16.95 5.55 5.42
C ASP A 223 -17.57 6.03 4.09
N THR A 224 -18.24 7.19 4.11
CA THR A 224 -18.85 7.76 2.90
C THR A 224 -17.85 7.99 1.79
N ASN A 225 -16.64 8.46 2.12
CA ASN A 225 -15.59 8.70 1.14
C ASN A 225 -14.94 7.38 0.68
N LEU A 226 -14.71 6.41 1.57
CA LEU A 226 -14.21 5.09 1.21
C LEU A 226 -15.12 4.36 0.21
N ARG A 227 -16.44 4.56 0.30
CA ARG A 227 -17.42 4.02 -0.67
C ARG A 227 -17.39 4.67 -2.05
N ARG A 228 -16.53 5.66 -2.29
CA ARG A 228 -16.38 6.35 -3.59
C ARG A 228 -15.01 6.10 -4.23
N ILE A 229 -14.00 5.74 -3.43
CA ILE A 229 -12.65 5.53 -3.92
C ILE A 229 -12.57 4.15 -4.61
N GLY A 230 -12.16 4.12 -5.87
CA GLY A 230 -11.95 2.86 -6.61
C GLY A 230 -10.55 2.26 -6.40
N ALA A 231 -9.53 3.11 -6.33
CA ALA A 231 -8.12 2.70 -6.25
C ALA A 231 -7.76 2.24 -4.84
N TRP A 232 -7.16 1.05 -4.72
CA TRP A 232 -6.84 0.43 -3.44
C TRP A 232 -5.76 1.20 -2.66
N SER A 233 -4.62 1.50 -3.27
CA SER A 233 -3.55 2.24 -2.57
C SER A 233 -4.00 3.63 -2.12
N THR A 234 -4.86 4.29 -2.92
CA THR A 234 -5.41 5.60 -2.57
C THR A 234 -6.37 5.50 -1.39
N ALA A 235 -7.20 4.47 -1.33
CA ALA A 235 -8.12 4.28 -0.22
C ALA A 235 -7.39 3.98 1.09
N LEU A 236 -6.41 3.07 1.07
CA LEU A 236 -5.60 2.75 2.25
C LEU A 236 -4.86 3.99 2.77
N GLN A 237 -4.27 4.77 1.86
CA GLN A 237 -3.63 6.03 2.23
C GLN A 237 -4.62 7.08 2.73
N TYR A 238 -5.83 7.13 2.17
CA TYR A 238 -6.86 8.03 2.65
C TYR A 238 -7.29 7.70 4.08
N ILE A 239 -7.35 6.42 4.46
CA ILE A 239 -7.59 6.03 5.86
C ILE A 239 -6.48 6.57 6.76
N GLU A 240 -5.22 6.30 6.42
CA GLU A 240 -4.06 6.76 7.21
C GLU A 240 -4.01 8.30 7.34
N ASP A 241 -4.22 9.03 6.25
CA ASP A 241 -4.25 10.50 6.26
C ASP A 241 -5.40 11.03 7.14
N TYR A 242 -6.54 10.32 7.13
CA TYR A 242 -7.72 10.70 7.91
C TYR A 242 -7.52 10.47 9.41
N GLU A 243 -6.99 9.31 9.81
CA GLU A 243 -6.67 9.03 11.22
C GLU A 243 -5.66 10.05 11.76
N LYS A 244 -4.55 10.28 11.04
CA LYS A 244 -3.54 11.28 11.40
C LYS A 244 -4.12 12.68 11.60
N ARG A 245 -5.17 13.04 10.86
CA ARG A 245 -5.75 14.38 10.90
C ARG A 245 -6.80 14.57 12.00
N PHE A 246 -7.56 13.54 12.32
CA PHE A 246 -8.77 13.67 13.15
C PHE A 246 -8.74 12.88 14.45
N GLU A 247 -7.71 12.06 14.68
CA GLU A 247 -7.66 11.13 15.81
C GLU A 247 -6.45 11.36 16.73
N GLN A 248 -5.79 12.53 16.60
CA GLN A 248 -4.78 13.00 17.55
C GLN A 248 -5.37 13.47 18.88
#